data_AF-A0A2K3JZ17-F1
#
_entry.id   AF-A0A2K3JZ17-F1
#
_cell.length_a   1.000
_cell.length_b   1.000
_cell.length_c   1.000
_cell.angle_alpha   90.00
_cell.angle_beta   90.00
_cell.angle_gamma   90.00
#
_symmetry.space_group_name_H-M   'P 1'
#
loop_
_entity.id
_entity.type
_entity.pdbx_description
1 polymer ?
#
loop_
_entity_poly.entity_id
_entity_poly.type
_entity_poly.pdbx_seq_one_letter_code
_entity_poly.pdbx_strand_id
1 'polypeptide(L)' 'MLIAALHFFESSTNTFHFECGMMTPTLLDVAAITGLSPLGDTYDPSKASDTIKFDFRNKSYSKYILENRKTDNK' A
#
# COMPACT_ATOMS: atom_id res chain seq x y z
N MET A 1 8.11 -14.22 18.28
CA MET A 1 8.42 -12.82 17.95
C MET A 1 7.26 -11.88 18.25
N LEU A 2 6.01 -12.24 17.91
CA LEU A 2 4.82 -11.41 18.16
C LEU A 2 4.64 -10.97 19.64
N ILE A 3 4.77 -11.89 20.60
CA ILE A 3 4.62 -11.57 22.04
C ILE A 3 5.68 -10.57 22.50
N ALA A 4 6.93 -10.72 22.05
CA ALA A 4 7.99 -9.76 22.34
C ALA A 4 7.71 -8.40 21.68
N ALA A 5 7.29 -8.38 20.41
CA ALA A 5 6.92 -7.15 19.72
C ALA A 5 5.79 -6.41 20.45
N LEU A 6 4.75 -7.12 20.89
CA LEU A 6 3.66 -6.53 21.68
C LEU A 6 4.14 -5.98 23.02
N HIS A 7 5.08 -6.67 23.69
CA HIS A 7 5.66 -6.19 24.94
C HIS A 7 6.38 -4.84 24.78
N PHE A 8 7.01 -4.62 23.61
CA PHE A 8 7.70 -3.36 23.33
C PHE A 8 6.82 -2.32 22.63
N PHE A 9 5.60 -2.67 22.19
CA PHE A 9 4.75 -1.80 21.37
C PHE A 9 3.89 -0.87 22.22
N GLU A 10 4.05 0.44 22.00
CA GLU A 10 3.20 1.48 22.57
C GLU A 10 2.11 1.88 21.55
N SER A 11 0.86 1.55 21.87
CA SER A 11 -0.28 1.75 20.98
C SER A 11 -0.66 3.23 20.77
N SER A 12 -0.36 4.11 21.74
CA SER A 12 -0.71 5.53 21.63
C SER A 12 0.14 6.28 20.60
N THR A 13 1.41 5.90 20.47
CA THR A 13 2.39 6.53 19.56
C THR A 13 2.70 5.68 18.33
N ASN A 14 2.25 4.41 18.31
CA ASN A 14 2.60 3.42 17.31
C ASN A 14 4.13 3.20 17.20
N THR A 15 4.82 3.09 18.34
CA THR A 15 6.28 2.93 18.40
C THR A 15 6.69 1.74 19.26
N PHE A 16 7.84 1.14 18.96
CA PHE A 16 8.54 0.24 19.86
C PHE A 16 9.43 1.03 20.82
N HIS A 17 9.39 0.70 22.11
CA HIS A 17 10.22 1.31 23.14
C HIS A 17 11.41 0.42 23.46
N PHE A 18 12.61 0.88 23.09
CA PHE A 18 13.88 0.24 23.43
C PHE A 18 14.71 1.14 24.34
N GLU A 19 15.70 0.58 25.02
CA GLU A 19 16.68 1.34 25.82
C GLU A 19 17.43 2.39 24.99
N CYS A 20 17.56 2.17 23.67
CA CYS A 20 18.19 3.11 22.73
C CYS A 20 17.22 4.20 22.21
N GLY A 21 15.98 4.22 22.71
CA GLY A 21 14.94 5.17 22.31
C GLY A 21 13.76 4.52 21.60
N MET A 22 12.84 5.38 21.15
CA MET A 22 11.64 4.95 20.44
C MET A 22 11.95 4.67 18.97
N MET A 23 11.41 3.58 18.44
CA MET A 23 11.51 3.21 17.03
C MET A 23 10.11 3.03 16.45
N THR A 24 9.76 3.77 15.40
CA THR A 24 8.53 3.54 14.65
C THR A 24 8.75 2.40 13.67
N PRO A 25 8.04 1.27 13.79
CA PRO A 25 8.15 0.21 12.80
C PRO A 25 7.57 0.64 11.45
N THR A 26 8.25 0.27 10.38
CA THR A 26 7.73 0.42 9.02
C THR A 26 6.72 -0.68 8.69
N LEU A 27 5.98 -0.51 7.59
CA LEU A 27 5.08 -1.56 7.09
C LEU A 27 5.80 -2.89 6.87
N LEU A 28 7.06 -2.86 6.41
CA LEU A 28 7.87 -4.06 6.20
C LEU A 28 8.27 -4.72 7.51
N ASP A 29 8.60 -3.92 8.53
CA ASP A 29 8.93 -4.45 9.86
C ASP A 29 7.71 -5.15 10.48
N VAL A 30 6.51 -4.54 10.35
CA VAL A 30 5.25 -5.15 10.81
C VAL A 30 4.96 -6.44 10.05
N ALA A 31 5.09 -6.44 8.71
CA ALA A 31 4.90 -7.64 7.90
C ALA A 31 5.86 -8.76 8.32
N ALA A 32 7.13 -8.45 8.53
CA ALA A 32 8.14 -9.41 8.98
C ALA A 32 7.85 -9.97 10.39
N ILE A 33 7.45 -9.12 11.35
CA ILE A 33 7.11 -9.53 12.72
C ILE A 33 5.87 -10.43 12.76
N THR A 34 4.87 -10.10 11.94
CA THR A 34 3.57 -10.80 11.88
C THR A 34 3.60 -12.02 10.97
N GLY A 35 4.65 -12.19 10.16
CA GLY A 35 4.73 -13.25 9.15
C GLY A 35 3.80 -13.02 7.95
N LEU A 36 3.32 -11.79 7.76
CA LEU A 36 2.52 -11.42 6.60
C LEU A 36 3.41 -11.21 5.38
N SER A 37 2.88 -11.52 4.20
CA SER A 37 3.55 -11.15 2.95
C SER A 37 3.50 -9.62 2.79
N PRO A 38 4.64 -8.94 2.58
CA PRO A 38 4.68 -7.48 2.45
C PRO A 38 4.01 -7.00 1.16
N LEU A 39 4.04 -7.85 0.14
CA LEU A 39 3.26 -7.75 -1.08
C LEU A 39 2.05 -8.64 -0.81
N GLY A 40 0.86 -8.09 -0.56
CA GLY A 40 -0.34 -8.89 -0.29
C GLY A 40 -0.66 -9.87 -1.43
N ASP A 41 -1.88 -10.40 -1.46
CA ASP A 41 -2.27 -11.32 -2.53
C ASP A 41 -2.06 -10.71 -3.92
N THR A 42 -1.74 -11.58 -4.89
CA THR A 42 -1.63 -11.16 -6.28
C THR A 42 -2.96 -10.58 -6.72
N TYR A 43 -2.96 -9.28 -7.07
CA TYR A 43 -4.15 -8.60 -7.51
C TYR A 43 -4.68 -9.23 -8.80
N ASP A 44 -5.89 -9.79 -8.74
CA ASP A 44 -6.61 -10.34 -9.89
C ASP A 44 -7.61 -9.29 -10.40
N PRO A 45 -7.33 -8.64 -11.55
CA PRO A 45 -8.20 -7.62 -12.10
C PRO A 45 -9.57 -8.16 -12.52
N SER A 46 -9.72 -9.47 -12.73
CA SER A 46 -11.01 -10.08 -13.07
C SER A 46 -11.99 -10.13 -11.89
N LYS A 47 -11.47 -9.98 -10.66
CA LYS A 47 -12.24 -9.97 -9.41
C LYS A 47 -12.43 -8.55 -8.85
N ALA A 48 -12.08 -7.53 -9.62
CA ALA A 48 -12.22 -6.14 -9.19
C ALA A 48 -13.70 -5.77 -8.97
N SER A 49 -13.96 -4.96 -7.95
CA SER A 49 -15.31 -4.43 -7.66
C SER A 49 -15.82 -3.56 -8.81
N ASP A 50 -17.14 -3.60 -9.04
CA ASP A 50 -17.82 -2.72 -10.01
C ASP A 50 -17.63 -1.22 -9.72
N THR A 51 -17.26 -0.86 -8.48
CA THR A 51 -16.95 0.52 -8.08
C THR A 51 -15.71 1.07 -8.80
N ILE A 52 -14.72 0.21 -9.10
CA ILE A 52 -13.49 0.59 -9.80
C ILE A 52 -13.29 -0.42 -10.93
N LYS A 53 -13.91 -0.16 -12.08
CA LYS A 53 -13.72 -1.01 -13.27
C LYS A 53 -12.28 -0.95 -13.74
N PHE A 54 -11.57 -2.07 -13.60
CA PHE A 54 -10.27 -2.27 -14.21
C PHE A 54 -10.44 -2.60 -15.69
N ASP A 55 -10.38 -1.58 -16.55
CA ASP A 55 -10.38 -1.78 -18.00
C ASP A 55 -8.94 -1.82 -18.52
N PHE A 56 -8.42 -3.03 -18.73
CA PHE A 56 -7.08 -3.22 -19.29
C PHE A 56 -6.96 -2.72 -20.74
N ARG A 57 -8.06 -2.74 -21.51
CA ARG A 57 -8.07 -2.34 -22.93
C ARG A 57 -8.03 -0.82 -23.06
N ASN A 58 -8.68 -0.12 -22.15
CA ASN A 58 -8.69 1.33 -22.11
C ASN A 58 -7.56 1.82 -21.20
N LYS A 59 -6.32 1.82 -21.71
CA LYS A 59 -5.15 2.30 -20.96
C LYS A 59 -5.44 3.70 -20.42
N SER A 60 -5.67 3.81 -19.10
CA SER A 60 -6.05 5.06 -18.43
C SER A 60 -5.17 6.23 -18.83
N TYR A 61 -3.85 6.00 -18.92
CA TYR A 61 -2.90 7.05 -19.27
C TYR A 61 -2.99 7.48 -20.75
N SER A 62 -3.12 6.53 -21.68
CA SER A 62 -3.28 6.84 -23.11
C SER A 62 -4.61 7.56 -23.38
N LYS A 63 -5.68 7.16 -22.69
CA LYS A 63 -6.99 7.83 -22.73
C LYS A 63 -6.89 9.27 -22.19
N TYR A 64 -6.28 9.45 -21.03
CA TYR A 64 -6.05 10.77 -20.43
C TYR A 64 -5.28 11.71 -21.38
N ILE A 65 -4.23 11.21 -22.03
CA ILE A 65 -3.45 12.00 -23.00
C ILE A 65 -4.32 12.44 -24.18
N LEU A 66 -5.16 11.55 -24.71
CA LEU A 66 -6.06 11.88 -25.83
C LEU A 66 -7.09 12.94 -25.42
N GLU A 67 -7.69 12.80 -24.25
CA GLU A 67 -8.73 13.72 -23.74
C GLU A 67 -8.16 15.11 -23.39
N ASN A 68 -6.91 15.17 -22.93
CA ASN A 68 -6.27 16.42 -22.52
C ASN A 68 -5.33 16.99 -23.58
N ARG A 69 -5.28 16.38 -24.77
CA ARG A 69 -4.56 16.95 -25.91
C ARG A 69 -5.33 18.19 -26.36
N LYS A 70 -4.83 19.37 -25.99
CA LYS A 70 -5.35 20.64 -26.51
C LYS A 70 -5.31 20.56 -28.03
N THR A 71 -6.48 20.65 -28.67
CA THR A 71 -6.53 20.93 -30.10
C THR A 71 -6.12 22.38 -30.28
N ASP A 72 -4.81 22.60 -30.44
CA ASP A 72 -4.26 23.85 -30.95
C ASP A 72 -4.62 23.95 -32.44
N ASN A 73 -5.92 24.06 -32.74
CA ASN A 73 -6.40 24.39 -34.08
C ASN A 73 -6.39 25.91 -34.22
N LYS A 74 -5.34 26.36 -34.90
CA LYS A 74 -5.13 27.68 -35.50
C LYS A 74 -6.19 28.01 -36.55
#